data_AF-A0A090WN10-F1
#
_entry.id   AF-A0A090WN10-F1
#
_cell.length_a   1.000
_cell.length_b   1.000
_cell.length_c   1.000
_cell.angle_alpha   90.00
_cell.angle_beta   90.00
_cell.angle_gamma   90.00
#
_symmetry.space_group_name_H-M   'P 1'
#
loop_
_entity.id
_entity.type
_entity.pdbx_description
1 polymer ?
#
loop_
_entity_poly.entity_id
_entity_poly.type
_entity_poly.pdbx_seq_one_letter_code
_entity_poly.pdbx_strand_id
1 'polypeptide(L)' 'MILLVKVTKELPIGTAYAVWTGIGAVGTVLLGIIVFKEPATLWRLFFISTLIISIVGLKVVSY' A
#
# COMPACT_ATOMS: atom_id res chain seq x y z
N MET A 1 7.17 1.41 25.96
CA MET A 1 7.22 2.85 25.58
C MET A 1 8.44 3.25 24.75
N ILE A 2 9.64 2.69 24.97
CA ILE A 2 10.89 3.15 24.32
C ILE A 2 10.93 2.89 22.79
N LEU A 3 10.31 1.82 22.30
CA LEU A 3 10.26 1.49 20.86
C LEU A 3 9.33 2.41 20.06
N LEU A 4 8.27 2.95 20.69
CA LEU A 4 7.28 3.81 20.05
C LEU A 4 7.86 5.20 19.70
N VAL A 5 8.74 5.73 20.57
CA VAL A 5 9.44 7.00 20.37
C VAL A 5 10.50 6.93 19.27
N LYS A 6 11.05 5.73 19.00
CA LYS A 6 12.07 5.53 17.95
C LYS A 6 11.47 5.53 16.54
N VAL A 7 10.20 5.13 16.41
CA VAL A 7 9.46 5.12 15.13
C VAL A 7 8.92 6.51 14.78
N THR A 8 8.52 7.32 15.78
CA THR A 8 8.05 8.70 15.55
C THR A 8 9.13 9.67 15.05
N LYS A 9 10.40 9.23 14.91
CA LYS A 9 11.49 10.05 14.36
C LYS A 9 11.77 9.84 12.86
N GLU A 10 11.22 8.79 12.23
CA GLU A 10 11.68 8.39 10.88
C GLU A 10 10.59 8.39 9.79
N LEU A 11 9.30 8.29 10.12
CA LEU A 11 8.23 8.46 9.13
C LEU A 11 6.97 9.12 9.72
N PRO A 12 6.32 10.05 9.00
CA PRO A 12 5.03 10.59 9.40
C PRO A 12 3.99 9.48 9.55
N ILE A 13 3.19 9.55 10.61
CA ILE A 13 2.21 8.51 10.94
C ILE A 13 1.19 8.27 9.80
N GLY A 14 0.88 9.33 9.04
CA GLY A 14 0.01 9.26 7.86
C GLY A 14 0.61 8.44 6.72
N THR A 15 1.92 8.54 6.51
CA THR A 15 2.66 7.78 5.49
C THR A 15 2.74 6.31 5.87
N ALA A 16 3.02 6.02 7.15
CA ALA A 16 3.04 4.65 7.66
C ALA A 16 1.67 3.96 7.47
N TYR A 17 0.57 4.66 7.77
CA TYR A 17 -0.78 4.14 7.60
C TYR A 17 -1.17 3.93 6.13
N ALA A 18 -0.80 4.86 5.26
CA ALA A 18 -1.03 4.74 3.82
C ALA A 18 -0.29 3.55 3.21
N VAL A 19 0.98 3.34 3.59
CA VAL A 19 1.78 2.19 3.13
C VAL A 19 1.19 0.88 3.64
N TRP A 20 0.81 0.80 4.92
CA TRP A 20 0.22 -0.41 5.50
C TRP A 20 -1.11 -0.80 4.81
N THR A 21 -2.02 0.16 4.67
CA THR A 21 -3.32 -0.04 3.97
C THR A 21 -3.11 -0.46 2.53
N GLY A 22 -2.12 0.17 1.88
CA GLY A 22 -1.75 -0.11 0.50
C GLY A 22 -1.27 -1.53 0.25
N ILE A 23 -0.37 -2.03 1.09
CA ILE A 23 0.11 -3.42 1.02
C ILE A 23 -1.06 -4.40 1.19
N GLY A 24 -1.97 -4.13 2.13
CA GLY A 24 -3.17 -4.93 2.33
C GLY A 24 -4.06 -4.98 1.09
N ALA A 25 -4.34 -3.83 0.48
CA ALA A 25 -5.18 -3.73 -0.73
C ALA A 25 -4.55 -4.45 -1.93
N VAL A 26 -3.23 -4.34 -2.13
CA VAL A 26 -2.53 -5.06 -3.21
C VAL A 26 -2.56 -6.57 -2.97
N GLY A 27 -2.34 -6.99 -1.72
CA GLY A 27 -2.36 -8.40 -1.32
C GLY A 27 -3.73 -9.06 -1.53
N THR A 28 -4.83 -8.37 -1.17
CA THR A 28 -6.18 -8.91 -1.38
C THR A 28 -6.51 -9.07 -2.85
N VAL A 29 -6.08 -8.15 -3.71
CA VAL A 29 -6.32 -8.31 -5.14
C VAL A 29 -5.45 -9.41 -5.75
N LEU A 30 -4.18 -9.52 -5.37
CA LEU A 30 -3.33 -10.63 -5.82
C LEU A 30 -3.89 -11.98 -5.40
N LEU A 31 -4.37 -12.11 -4.15
CA LEU A 31 -5.06 -13.30 -3.67
C LEU A 31 -6.36 -13.56 -4.45
N GLY A 32 -7.16 -12.53 -4.73
CA GLY A 32 -8.34 -12.63 -5.60
C GLY A 32 -8.04 -13.23 -6.98
N ILE A 33 -6.95 -12.78 -7.60
CA ILE A 33 -6.54 -13.24 -8.94
C ILE A 33 -5.96 -14.66 -8.87
N ILE A 34 -5.09 -14.96 -7.91
CA ILE A 34 -4.34 -16.23 -7.85
C ILE A 34 -5.19 -17.37 -7.26
N VAL A 35 -5.87 -17.11 -6.14
CA VAL A 35 -6.60 -18.13 -5.38
C VAL A 35 -8.04 -18.26 -5.88
N PHE A 36 -8.73 -17.13 -6.04
CA PHE A 36 -10.15 -17.11 -6.43
C PHE A 36 -10.33 -17.08 -7.96
N LYS A 37 -9.23 -17.03 -8.74
CA LYS A 37 -9.24 -16.96 -10.22
C LYS A 37 -10.13 -15.84 -10.75
N GLU A 38 -10.24 -14.75 -10.01
CA GLU A 38 -11.03 -13.61 -10.43
C GLU A 38 -10.43 -13.00 -11.70
N PRO A 39 -11.26 -12.51 -12.64
CA PRO A 39 -10.77 -11.96 -13.88
C PRO A 39 -9.89 -10.73 -13.61
N ALA A 40 -8.65 -10.81 -14.07
CA ALA A 40 -7.69 -9.71 -14.09
C ALA A 40 -8.03 -8.75 -15.24
N THR A 41 -9.19 -8.09 -15.17
CA THR A 41 -9.61 -7.11 -16.15
C THR A 41 -8.61 -5.95 -16.23
N LEU A 42 -8.42 -5.41 -17.43
CA LEU A 42 -7.50 -4.29 -17.68
C LEU A 42 -7.71 -3.13 -16.70
N TRP A 43 -8.98 -2.78 -16.43
CA TRP A 43 -9.36 -1.73 -15.49
C TRP A 43 -8.93 -2.04 -14.05
N ARG A 44 -9.06 -3.29 -13.60
CA ARG A 44 -8.66 -3.71 -12.26
C ARG A 44 -7.15 -3.60 -12.07
N LEU A 45 -6.38 -4.05 -13.07
CA LEU A 45 -4.91 -3.87 -13.07
C LEU A 45 -4.51 -2.39 -13.08
N PHE A 46 -5.18 -1.57 -13.89
CA PHE A 46 -4.92 -0.13 -13.98
C PHE A 46 -5.15 0.60 -12.65
N PHE A 47 -6.24 0.28 -11.95
CA PHE A 47 -6.51 0.87 -10.63
C PHE A 47 -5.50 0.40 -9.58
N ILE A 48 -5.08 -0.87 -9.60
CA ILE A 48 -4.04 -1.37 -8.70
C ILE A 48 -2.71 -0.69 -8.97
N SER A 49 -2.29 -0.56 -10.24
CA SER A 49 -1.03 0.12 -10.57
C SER A 49 -1.05 1.57 -10.10
N THR A 50 -2.17 2.27 -10.30
CA THR A 50 -2.36 3.66 -9.83
C THR A 50 -2.32 3.76 -8.31
N LEU A 51 -2.92 2.79 -7.61
CA LEU A 51 -2.90 2.69 -6.16
C LEU A 51 -1.46 2.47 -5.66
N ILE A 52 -0.70 1.55 -6.25
CA ILE A 52 0.71 1.31 -5.94
C ILE A 52 1.54 2.57 -6.17
N ILE A 53 1.39 3.22 -7.32
CA ILE A 53 2.09 4.47 -7.66
C ILE A 53 1.77 5.56 -6.63
N SER A 54 0.51 5.69 -6.21
CA SER A 54 0.10 6.68 -5.21
C SER A 54 0.75 6.43 -3.85
N ILE A 55 0.84 5.17 -3.39
CA ILE A 55 1.50 4.83 -2.13
C ILE A 55 2.99 5.14 -2.18
N VAL A 56 3.65 4.76 -3.29
CA VAL A 56 5.08 5.02 -3.49
C VAL A 56 5.32 6.53 -3.56
N GLY A 57 4.48 7.28 -4.29
CA GLY A 57 4.52 8.74 -4.34
C GLY A 57 4.35 9.38 -2.96
N LEU A 58 3.39 8.91 -2.15
CA LEU A 58 3.20 9.38 -0.79
C LEU A 58 4.44 9.15 0.07
N LYS A 59 5.09 7.98 -0.07
CA LYS A 59 6.33 7.67 0.63
C LYS A 59 7.48 8.58 0.21
N VAL A 60 7.61 8.88 -1.09
CA VAL A 60 8.65 9.77 -1.63
C VAL A 60 8.45 11.22 -1.18
N VAL A 61 7.21 11.71 -1.12
CA VAL A 61 6.90 13.09 -0.71
C VAL A 61 6.94 13.27 0.81
N SER A 62 6.74 12.20 1.58
CA SER A 62 6.73 12.25 3.05
C SER A 62 8.11 12.08 3.71
N TYR A 63 9.19 12.13 2.93
CA TYR A 63 10.57 12.10 3.41
C TYR A 63 11.09 13.51 3.70
#